data_AF-A0A920DUI7-F1
#
_entry.id   AF-A0A920DUI7-F1
#
_cell.length_a   1.000
_cell.length_b   1.000
_cell.length_c   1.000
_cell.angle_alpha   90.00
_cell.angle_beta   90.00
_cell.angle_gamma   90.00
#
_symmetry.space_group_name_H-M   'P 1'
#
loop_
_entity.id
_entity.type
_entity.pdbx_description
1 polymer ?
#
loop_
_entity_poly.entity_id
_entity_poly.type
_entity_poly.pdbx_seq_one_letter_code
_entity_poly.pdbx_strand_id
1 'polypeptide(L)'
;MSNEARVAIHLTHRIGAIIVFFYSIFLAIKLWSNETKPIVLGFLSILGIQIFLGVNNILSSLPLWNAVAHNIVGVMLFLSFVVMTFLGFRRI
;
A
#
# COMPACT_ATOMS: atom_id res chain seq x y z
N MET A 1 0.68 25.11 -10.97
CA MET A 1 1.55 23.97 -11.35
C MET A 1 1.37 23.72 -12.83
N SER A 2 2.46 23.50 -13.59
CA SER A 2 2.35 23.04 -14.97
C SER A 2 1.72 21.64 -15.02
N ASN A 3 1.04 21.31 -16.13
CA ASN A 3 0.48 19.96 -16.32
C ASN A 3 1.58 18.88 -16.25
N GLU A 4 2.78 19.19 -16.75
CA GLU A 4 3.96 18.33 -16.68
C GLU A 4 4.35 17.98 -15.24
N ALA A 5 4.33 18.95 -14.32
CA ALA A 5 4.64 18.71 -12.91
C ALA A 5 3.62 17.77 -12.24
N ARG A 6 2.33 17.90 -12.57
CA ARG A 6 1.28 17.01 -12.06
C ARG A 6 1.44 15.58 -12.60
N VAL A 7 1.74 15.45 -13.89
CA VAL A 7 1.98 14.14 -14.53
C VAL A 7 3.20 13.46 -13.90
N ALA A 8 4.30 14.19 -13.68
CA ALA A 8 5.49 13.68 -13.04
C ALA A 8 5.19 13.11 -11.64
N ILE A 9 4.45 13.85 -10.80
CA ILE A 9 4.07 13.39 -9.45
C ILE A 9 3.26 12.09 -9.51
N HIS A 10 2.24 12.01 -10.38
CA HIS A 10 1.44 10.80 -10.53
C HIS A 10 2.26 9.62 -11.05
N LEU A 11 3.19 9.86 -11.98
CA LEU A 11 4.07 8.82 -12.50
C LEU A 11 4.99 8.27 -11.41
N THR A 12 5.67 9.15 -10.67
CA THR A 12 6.54 8.75 -9.57
C THR A 12 5.78 7.98 -8.50
N HIS A 13 4.55 8.42 -8.16
CA HIS A 13 3.70 7.71 -7.22
C HIS A 13 3.34 6.30 -7.71
N ARG A 14 2.97 6.13 -8.99
CA ARG A 14 2.65 4.81 -9.57
C ARG A 14 3.84 3.87 -9.54
N ILE A 15 5.03 4.36 -9.90
CA ILE A 15 6.27 3.58 -9.84
C ILE A 15 6.53 3.14 -8.40
N GLY A 16 6.42 4.06 -7.44
CA GLY A 16 6.54 3.73 -6.01
C GLY A 16 5.52 2.69 -5.55
N ALA A 17 4.25 2.82 -5.97
CA ALA A 17 3.18 1.88 -5.63
C ALA A 17 3.44 0.47 -6.18
N ILE A 18 3.99 0.35 -7.40
CA ILE A 18 4.38 -0.94 -7.98
C ILE A 18 5.49 -1.61 -7.17
N ILE A 19 6.51 -0.85 -6.79
CA ILE A 19 7.62 -1.36 -5.96
C ILE A 19 7.09 -1.84 -4.60
N VAL A 20 6.30 -1.00 -3.94
CA VAL A 20 5.67 -1.33 -2.65
C VAL A 20 4.78 -2.56 -2.77
N PHE A 21 4.01 -2.69 -3.85
CA PHE A 21 3.17 -3.86 -4.09
C PHE A 21 3.98 -5.15 -4.17
N PHE A 22 4.99 -5.22 -5.04
CA PHE A 22 5.80 -6.43 -5.17
C PHE A 22 6.56 -6.77 -3.89
N TYR A 23 7.10 -5.76 -3.19
CA TYR A 23 7.78 -5.97 -1.92
C TYR A 23 6.80 -6.44 -0.81
N SER A 24 5.56 -5.95 -0.81
CA SER A 24 4.50 -6.40 0.08
C SER A 24 4.18 -7.89 -0.13
N ILE A 25 4.04 -8.32 -1.39
CA ILE A 25 3.79 -9.73 -1.72
C ILE A 25 4.97 -10.60 -1.29
N PHE A 26 6.21 -10.14 -1.55
CA PHE A 26 7.41 -10.82 -1.08
C PHE A 26 7.41 -11.02 0.45
N LEU A 27 7.12 -9.96 1.23
CA LEU A 27 7.04 -10.07 2.69
C LEU A 27 5.91 -11.00 3.13
N ALA A 28 4.75 -10.94 2.49
CA ALA A 28 3.62 -11.82 2.81
C ALA A 28 3.97 -13.30 2.62
N ILE A 29 4.65 -13.65 1.52
CA ILE A 29 5.12 -15.01 1.25
C ILE A 29 6.17 -15.43 2.28
N LYS A 30 7.19 -14.58 2.51
CA LYS A 30 8.29 -14.86 3.45
C LYS A 30 7.79 -15.09 4.87
N LEU A 31 6.79 -14.32 5.29
CA LEU A 31 6.24 -14.37 6.64
C LEU A 31 5.08 -15.34 6.78
N TRP A 32 4.67 -16.07 5.74
CA TRP A 32 3.54 -16.98 5.84
C TRP A 32 3.84 -18.14 6.81
N SER A 33 3.12 -18.20 7.94
CA SER A 33 3.06 -19.34 8.85
C SER A 33 1.74 -19.32 9.62
N ASN A 34 1.40 -20.43 10.28
CA ASN A 34 0.17 -20.50 11.09
C ASN A 34 0.09 -19.41 12.17
N GLU A 35 1.22 -18.98 12.73
CA GLU A 35 1.29 -17.97 13.80
C GLU A 35 1.10 -16.54 13.28
N THR A 36 1.66 -16.22 12.11
CA THR A 36 1.63 -14.87 11.52
C THR A 36 0.51 -14.68 10.51
N LYS A 37 -0.17 -15.76 10.09
CA LYS A 37 -1.22 -15.74 9.06
C LYS A 37 -2.28 -14.65 9.27
N PRO A 38 -2.84 -14.42 10.48
CA PRO A 38 -3.82 -13.35 10.67
C PRO A 38 -3.24 -11.96 10.37
N ILE A 39 -1.98 -11.71 10.76
CA ILE A 39 -1.29 -10.44 10.53
C ILE A 39 -1.02 -10.24 9.04
N VAL A 40 -0.52 -11.28 8.37
CA VAL A 40 -0.26 -11.24 6.92
C VAL A 40 -1.55 -11.01 6.13
N LEU A 41 -2.65 -11.68 6.50
CA LEU A 41 -3.95 -11.46 5.87
C LEU A 41 -4.46 -10.04 6.09
N GLY A 42 -4.37 -9.49 7.31
CA GLY A 42 -4.73 -8.10 7.59
C GLY A 42 -3.91 -7.11 6.75
N PHE A 43 -2.60 -7.33 6.65
CA PHE A 43 -1.71 -6.53 5.80
C PHE A 43 -2.12 -6.57 4.32
N LEU A 44 -2.39 -7.76 3.77
CA LEU A 44 -2.84 -7.92 2.39
C LEU A 44 -4.22 -7.30 2.13
N SER A 45 -5.14 -7.36 3.10
CA SER A 45 -6.43 -6.69 3.00
C SER A 45 -6.28 -5.18 2.94
N ILE A 46 -5.44 -4.58 3.79
CA ILE A 46 -5.14 -3.13 3.76
C ILE A 46 -4.51 -2.74 2.43
N LEU A 47 -3.56 -3.52 1.92
CA LEU A 47 -2.95 -3.30 0.61
C LEU A 47 -3.99 -3.33 -0.53
N GLY A 48 -4.90 -4.30 -0.51
CA GLY A 48 -5.98 -4.42 -1.49
C GLY A 48 -6.91 -3.20 -1.49
N ILE A 49 -7.34 -2.76 -0.29
CA ILE A 49 -8.16 -1.54 -0.13
C ILE A 49 -7.39 -0.32 -0.64
N GLN A 50 -6.09 -0.20 -0.34
CA GLN A 50 -5.27 0.93 -0.76
C GLN A 50 -5.19 1.05 -2.28
N ILE A 51 -4.97 -0.08 -2.97
CA ILE A 51 -4.92 -0.14 -4.43
C ILE A 51 -6.28 0.21 -5.02
N PHE A 52 -7.35 -0.37 -4.48
CA PHE A 52 -8.71 -0.07 -4.93
C PHE A 52 -9.02 1.43 -4.84
N LEU A 53 -8.78 2.06 -3.69
CA LEU A 53 -9.00 3.49 -3.49
C LEU A 53 -8.09 4.33 -4.42
N GLY A 54 -6.85 3.90 -4.64
CA GLY A 54 -5.89 4.58 -5.53
C GLY A 54 -6.32 4.56 -7.00
N VAL A 55 -6.83 3.43 -7.48
CA VAL A 55 -7.41 3.32 -8.84
C VAL A 55 -8.69 4.14 -8.93
N ASN A 56 -9.56 4.07 -7.92
CA ASN A 56 -10.81 4.83 -7.90
C ASN A 56 -10.57 6.35 -7.89
N ASN A 57 -9.47 6.82 -7.29
CA ASN A 57 -9.06 8.23 -7.35
C ASN A 57 -8.84 8.70 -8.79
N ILE A 58 -8.32 7.84 -9.67
CA ILE A 58 -8.10 8.17 -11.08
C ILE A 58 -9.44 8.11 -11.84
N LEU A 59 -10.21 7.04 -11.66
CA LEU A 59 -11.46 6.82 -12.40
C LEU A 59 -12.55 7.85 -12.06
N SER A 60 -12.66 8.21 -10.78
CA SER A 60 -13.69 9.13 -10.29
C SER A 60 -13.25 10.60 -10.33
N SER A 61 -12.13 10.94 -11.00
CA SER A 61 -11.61 12.30 -11.08
C SER A 61 -11.33 12.96 -9.72
N LEU A 62 -10.72 12.19 -8.80
CA LEU A 62 -10.25 12.63 -7.48
C LEU A 62 -11.36 13.23 -6.58
N PRO A 63 -12.43 12.48 -6.25
CA PRO A 63 -13.42 12.97 -5.30
C PRO A 63 -12.77 13.06 -3.91
N LEU A 64 -13.01 14.17 -3.21
CA LEU A 64 -12.31 14.51 -1.96
C LEU A 64 -12.37 13.39 -0.91
N TRP A 65 -13.56 12.78 -0.72
CA TRP A 65 -13.75 11.72 0.26
C TRP A 65 -12.88 10.48 -0.03
N ASN A 66 -12.70 10.12 -1.30
CA ASN A 66 -11.90 8.96 -1.71
C ASN A 66 -10.40 9.27 -1.58
N ALA A 67 -10.00 10.51 -1.87
CA ALA A 67 -8.64 10.96 -1.65
C ALA A 67 -8.26 10.93 -0.17
N VAL A 68 -9.15 11.40 0.71
CA VAL A 68 -8.96 11.33 2.17
C VAL A 68 -8.88 9.87 2.64
N ALA A 69 -9.81 9.01 2.19
CA ALA A 69 -9.80 7.59 2.54
C ALA A 69 -8.50 6.89 2.11
N HIS A 70 -8.03 7.15 0.88
CA HIS A 70 -6.78 6.60 0.36
C HIS A 70 -5.56 7.02 1.18
N ASN A 71 -5.54 8.26 1.69
CA ASN A 71 -4.43 8.71 2.53
C ASN A 71 -4.46 8.05 3.91
N ILE A 72 -5.63 7.91 4.52
CA ILE A 72 -5.79 7.22 5.82
C ILE A 72 -5.35 5.76 5.70
N VAL A 73 -5.86 5.05 4.70
CA VAL A 73 -5.49 3.64 4.46
C VAL A 73 -4.01 3.53 4.10
N GLY A 74 -3.42 4.53 3.42
CA GLY A 74 -1.99 4.61 3.16
C GLY A 74 -1.15 4.68 4.43
N VAL A 75 -1.57 5.46 5.43
CA VAL A 75 -0.91 5.49 6.76
C VAL A 75 -1.05 4.16 7.47
N MET A 76 -2.23 3.53 7.43
CA MET A 76 -2.43 2.20 8.01
C MET A 76 -1.53 1.16 7.35
N LEU A 77 -1.39 1.21 6.02
CA LEU A 77 -0.49 0.34 5.28
C LEU A 77 0.96 0.56 5.71
N PHE A 78 1.41 1.81 5.82
CA PHE A 78 2.75 2.14 6.29
C PHE A 78 3.04 1.60 7.71
N LEU A 79 2.11 1.78 8.65
CA LEU A 79 2.26 1.24 10.00
C LEU A 79 2.29 -0.30 10.01
N SER A 80 1.43 -0.95 9.23
CA SER A 80 1.45 -2.40 9.09
C SER A 80 2.74 -2.92 8.44
N PHE A 81 3.36 -2.12 7.56
CA PHE A 81 4.68 -2.40 6.98
C PHE A 81 5.79 -2.44 8.04
N VAL A 82 5.76 -1.53 9.01
CA VAL A 82 6.69 -1.54 10.15
C VAL A 82 6.57 -2.84 10.94
N VAL A 83 5.33 -3.29 11.21
CA VAL A 83 5.07 -4.56 11.90
C VAL A 83 5.58 -5.75 11.10
N MET A 84 5.25 -5.83 9.80
CA MET A 84 5.71 -6.90 8.91
C MET A 84 7.24 -6.97 8.85
N THR A 85 7.89 -5.81 8.75
CA THR A 85 9.36 -5.72 8.71
C THR A 85 9.98 -6.18 10.03
N PHE A 86 9.43 -5.75 11.17
CA PHE A 86 9.87 -6.19 12.49
C PHE A 86 9.73 -7.72 12.68
N LEU A 87 8.60 -8.30 12.27
CA LEU A 87 8.39 -9.75 12.28
C LEU A 87 9.40 -10.47 11.37
N GLY A 88 9.74 -9.87 10.23
CA GLY A 88 10.75 -10.39 9.32
C GLY A 88 12.16 -10.37 9.88
N PHE A 89 12.51 -9.39 10.71
CA PHE A 89 13.78 -9.38 11.42
C PHE A 89 13.84 -10.40 12.57
N ARG A 90 12.73 -10.66 13.27
CA ARG A 90 12.69 -11.63 14.38
C ARG A 90 12.69 -13.10 13.95
N ARG A 91 12.25 -13.41 12.72
CA ARG A 91 12.16 -14.77 12.19
C ARG A 91 13.45 -15.25 11.50
N ILE A 92 14.43 -14.35 11.34
CA ILE A 92 15.80 -14.63 10.86
C ILE A 92 16.69 -14.74 12.09
#